data_AF-A0AA96V2J9-F1
#
_entry.id   AF-A0AA96V2J9-F1
#
_cell.length_a   1.000
_cell.length_b   1.000
_cell.length_c   1.000
_cell.angle_alpha   90.00
_cell.angle_beta   90.00
_cell.angle_gamma   90.00
#
_symmetry.space_group_name_H-M   'P 1'
#
loop_
_entity.id
_entity.type
_entity.pdbx_description
1 polymer ?
#
loop_
_entity_poly.entity_id
_entity_poly.type
_entity_poly.pdbx_seq_one_letter_code
_entity_poly.pdbx_strand_id
1 'polypeptide(L)'
;MTNKETDFENKKGNQNEDEEFDDGFDFDDETDEYDEFSPELYEEDEINAIEEHIETYFGSFETVFHEIVSPDIHVDICVIPPDKESGRDFYTLITMGMGAHLMNVPRELDDMKLTRAEMMVTLPSDWDIQNNDEKYYWPLRWLKILARLPMNSDTWLGWGHTVANGGPFAENTELAGVLLLNPYTDDGHVCVLPGGDDVNFYQMVPIYEEEMNYKTENGAEAFLSLFGDADDDDALDHVVNVCRTNVCRLDAPKRRQKNYKITKEDIKPLFDWDGPIGCIATDRITVDGFRVGFMYREESDYPEDSGWRFFAGDESDEYLEDSLNSDVYSLNTIVNYDPEIMEFLKENVGAAYFRGEDGAFLRDEEWRKGED
;
A
#
# COMPACT_ATOMS: atom_id res chain seq x y z
N MET A 1 -63.55 41.50 -6.49
CA MET A 1 -64.59 40.82 -5.69
C MET A 1 -63.87 39.73 -4.90
N THR A 2 -63.69 39.71 -3.59
CA THR A 2 -63.92 40.61 -2.43
C THR A 2 -63.14 39.88 -1.30
N ASN A 3 -62.10 40.48 -0.68
CA ASN A 3 -62.13 41.20 0.63
C ASN A 3 -62.70 40.32 1.78
N LYS A 4 -62.03 40.05 2.92
CA LYS A 4 -61.40 40.92 3.96
C LYS A 4 -60.57 40.03 4.92
N GLU A 5 -59.40 40.41 5.44
CA GLU A 5 -59.08 41.35 6.56
C GLU A 5 -59.48 40.89 7.99
N THR A 6 -58.68 41.34 8.97
CA THR A 6 -58.80 41.37 10.46
C THR A 6 -58.06 40.27 11.23
N ASP A 7 -57.36 40.52 12.35
CA ASP A 7 -56.93 41.74 13.03
C ASP A 7 -55.80 41.41 14.02
N PHE A 8 -54.94 42.38 14.30
CA PHE A 8 -54.03 42.39 15.44
C PHE A 8 -54.80 42.89 16.68
N GLU A 9 -54.75 42.16 17.81
CA GLU A 9 -54.89 42.77 19.13
C GLU A 9 -53.93 42.15 20.15
N ASN A 10 -53.35 43.04 20.94
CA ASN A 10 -52.26 42.85 21.88
C ASN A 10 -52.82 43.05 23.30
N LYS A 11 -52.63 42.13 24.26
CA LYS A 11 -52.92 42.36 25.69
C LYS A 11 -52.04 41.53 26.62
N LYS A 12 -51.05 42.22 27.21
CA LYS A 12 -50.51 42.17 28.58
C LYS A 12 -50.77 40.92 29.44
N GLY A 13 -49.69 40.20 29.72
CA GLY A 13 -49.09 39.97 31.05
C GLY A 13 -49.98 39.56 32.23
N ASN A 14 -49.71 38.36 32.76
CA ASN A 14 -49.75 38.10 34.19
C ASN A 14 -48.65 37.09 34.58
N GLN A 15 -48.02 37.33 35.73
CA GLN A 15 -46.89 36.59 36.30
C GLN A 15 -47.35 35.45 37.21
N ASN A 16 -46.45 34.45 37.34
CA ASN A 16 -46.25 33.46 38.41
C ASN A 16 -47.26 32.30 38.52
N GLU A 17 -46.76 31.07 38.46
CA GLU A 17 -46.58 30.18 39.62
C GLU A 17 -45.86 28.89 39.19
N ASP A 18 -44.93 28.43 40.03
CA ASP A 18 -44.17 27.19 39.93
C ASP A 18 -45.10 25.98 40.14
N GLU A 19 -45.08 25.00 39.23
CA GLU A 19 -45.55 23.64 39.52
C GLU A 19 -44.55 22.63 38.96
N GLU A 20 -43.84 21.97 39.87
CA GLU A 20 -43.16 20.69 39.66
C GLU A 20 -44.18 19.66 39.17
N PHE A 21 -43.89 19.02 38.03
CA PHE A 21 -44.58 17.81 37.60
C PHE A 21 -43.58 16.67 37.53
N ASP A 22 -43.70 15.83 38.56
CA ASP A 22 -43.21 14.47 38.68
C ASP A 22 -44.24 13.56 38.00
N ASP A 23 -43.92 13.08 36.81
CA ASP A 23 -44.68 12.06 36.11
C ASP A 23 -43.73 10.88 35.89
N GLY A 24 -43.70 10.03 36.92
CA GLY A 24 -43.19 8.68 36.86
C GLY A 24 -43.70 7.98 35.60
N PHE A 25 -42.78 7.74 34.67
CA PHE A 25 -42.94 6.72 33.66
C PHE A 25 -42.52 5.40 34.30
N ASP A 26 -43.53 4.60 34.63
CA ASP A 26 -43.39 3.17 34.89
C ASP A 26 -42.54 2.56 33.77
N PHE A 27 -41.32 2.14 34.11
CA PHE A 27 -40.57 1.16 33.32
C PHE A 27 -41.36 -0.14 33.41
N ASP A 28 -42.33 -0.32 32.51
CA ASP A 28 -42.84 -1.65 32.24
C ASP A 28 -41.67 -2.46 31.69
N ASP A 29 -41.40 -3.50 32.45
CA ASP A 29 -40.47 -4.59 32.28
C ASP A 29 -40.73 -5.30 30.95
N GLU A 30 -40.26 -4.73 29.83
CA GLU A 30 -39.96 -5.47 28.59
C GLU A 30 -38.54 -6.03 28.68
N THR A 31 -38.26 -6.79 29.74
CA THR A 31 -37.30 -7.89 29.65
C THR A 31 -37.95 -8.99 28.82
N ASP A 32 -37.46 -9.24 27.60
CA ASP A 32 -37.46 -10.57 26.93
C ASP A 32 -37.04 -10.49 25.43
N GLU A 33 -35.92 -9.85 25.06
CA GLU A 33 -35.29 -10.10 23.72
C GLU A 33 -33.79 -9.74 23.58
N TYR A 34 -33.03 -9.52 24.67
CA TYR A 34 -31.58 -9.24 24.63
C TYR A 34 -30.69 -10.39 25.16
N ASP A 35 -31.26 -11.55 25.46
CA ASP A 35 -30.58 -12.68 26.13
C ASP A 35 -29.97 -13.71 25.15
N GLU A 36 -29.79 -13.36 23.86
CA GLU A 36 -29.38 -14.31 22.81
C GLU A 36 -27.97 -14.08 22.24
N PHE A 37 -27.21 -13.09 22.73
CA PHE A 37 -25.85 -12.81 22.27
C PHE A 37 -24.82 -13.04 23.38
N SER A 38 -23.88 -13.96 23.15
CA SER A 38 -22.74 -14.23 24.03
C SER A 38 -21.44 -14.04 23.24
N PRO A 39 -21.03 -12.79 22.96
CA PRO A 39 -19.86 -12.55 22.15
C PRO A 39 -18.59 -13.05 22.85
N GLU A 40 -17.65 -13.57 22.07
CA GLU A 40 -16.31 -13.86 22.58
C GLU A 40 -15.57 -12.54 22.82
N LEU A 41 -15.01 -12.39 24.03
CA LEU A 41 -14.36 -11.16 24.50
C LEU A 41 -12.99 -11.48 25.09
N TYR A 42 -12.07 -10.52 24.97
CA TYR A 42 -10.84 -10.51 25.76
C TYR A 42 -11.13 -10.21 27.22
N GLU A 43 -10.28 -10.72 28.10
CA GLU A 43 -10.25 -10.29 29.51
C GLU A 43 -9.66 -8.87 29.62
N GLU A 44 -9.96 -8.17 30.72
CA GLU A 44 -9.56 -6.75 30.90
C GLU A 44 -8.04 -6.54 30.81
N ASP A 45 -7.23 -7.45 31.34
CA ASP A 45 -5.77 -7.37 31.27
C ASP A 45 -5.22 -7.72 29.88
N GLU A 46 -5.90 -8.58 29.13
CA GLU A 46 -5.61 -8.85 27.72
C GLU A 46 -5.89 -7.62 26.84
N ILE A 47 -7.04 -6.93 27.06
CA ILE A 47 -7.36 -5.68 26.37
C ILE A 47 -6.27 -4.64 26.63
N ASN A 48 -5.91 -4.42 27.91
CA ASN A 48 -4.85 -3.46 28.26
C ASN A 48 -3.51 -3.78 27.58
N ALA A 49 -3.14 -5.07 27.47
CA ALA A 49 -1.91 -5.48 26.80
C ALA A 49 -1.96 -5.19 25.29
N ILE A 50 -3.13 -5.37 24.65
CA ILE A 50 -3.34 -5.08 23.23
C ILE A 50 -3.32 -3.57 22.98
N GLU A 51 -3.99 -2.77 23.82
CA GLU A 51 -3.96 -1.31 23.73
C GLU A 51 -2.54 -0.77 23.88
N GLU A 52 -1.80 -1.20 24.91
CA GLU A 52 -0.40 -0.80 25.11
C GLU A 52 0.49 -1.21 23.92
N HIS A 53 0.29 -2.40 23.37
CA HIS A 53 0.99 -2.86 22.16
C HIS A 53 0.68 -1.96 20.97
N ILE A 54 -0.59 -1.66 20.73
CA ILE A 54 -1.00 -0.79 19.62
C ILE A 54 -0.38 0.60 19.75
N GLU A 55 -0.47 1.21 20.93
CA GLU A 55 0.08 2.54 21.19
C GLU A 55 1.61 2.57 21.05
N THR A 56 2.29 1.50 21.48
CA THR A 56 3.75 1.39 21.43
C THR A 56 4.27 1.30 19.99
N TYR A 57 3.63 0.50 19.14
CA TYR A 57 4.18 0.18 17.82
C TYR A 57 3.53 0.95 16.67
N PHE A 58 2.24 1.29 16.77
CA PHE A 58 1.48 1.89 15.66
C PHE A 58 1.08 3.34 15.95
N GLY A 59 0.88 3.69 17.22
CA GLY A 59 0.62 5.05 17.69
C GLY A 59 -0.67 5.17 18.50
N SER A 60 -0.85 6.33 19.14
CA SER A 60 -2.01 6.61 19.98
C SER A 60 -3.31 6.68 19.17
N PHE A 61 -4.39 6.16 19.74
CA PHE A 61 -5.74 6.27 19.18
C PHE A 61 -6.71 6.79 20.25
N GLU A 62 -7.50 7.81 19.91
CA GLU A 62 -8.62 8.28 20.75
C GLU A 62 -9.98 7.93 20.14
N THR A 63 -10.00 7.62 18.85
CA THR A 63 -11.21 7.31 18.10
C THR A 63 -11.30 5.81 17.87
N VAL A 64 -12.45 5.25 18.22
CA VAL A 64 -12.77 3.84 17.99
C VAL A 64 -14.10 3.79 17.24
N PHE A 65 -14.14 3.04 16.15
CA PHE A 65 -15.40 2.69 15.52
C PHE A 65 -15.99 1.49 16.26
N HIS A 66 -16.90 1.78 17.18
CA HIS A 66 -17.58 0.73 17.91
C HIS A 66 -18.52 -0.07 17.03
N GLU A 67 -18.50 -1.37 17.21
CA GLU A 67 -19.51 -2.23 16.60
C GLU A 67 -20.86 -2.03 17.29
N ILE A 68 -21.88 -1.64 16.52
CA ILE A 68 -23.21 -1.32 17.04
C ILE A 68 -23.96 -2.58 17.48
N VAL A 69 -23.74 -3.71 16.82
CA VAL A 69 -24.37 -5.00 17.12
C VAL A 69 -23.32 -6.11 16.98
N SER A 70 -23.03 -6.79 18.08
CA SER A 70 -22.02 -7.86 18.14
C SER A 70 -22.70 -9.18 18.48
N PRO A 71 -23.19 -9.91 17.48
CA PRO A 71 -23.89 -11.17 17.72
C PRO A 71 -22.95 -12.30 18.11
N ASP A 72 -21.66 -12.19 17.80
CA ASP A 72 -20.69 -13.29 17.77
C ASP A 72 -19.33 -12.94 18.37
N ILE A 73 -18.67 -11.90 17.86
CA ILE A 73 -17.45 -11.29 18.37
C ILE A 73 -17.70 -9.78 18.44
N HIS A 74 -17.16 -9.12 19.46
CA HIS A 74 -17.19 -7.67 19.54
C HIS A 74 -15.91 -7.11 18.93
N VAL A 75 -16.00 -6.58 17.71
CA VAL A 75 -14.84 -6.08 16.98
C VAL A 75 -14.92 -4.57 16.85
N ASP A 76 -14.14 -3.92 17.69
CA ASP A 76 -13.89 -2.49 17.59
C ASP A 76 -12.78 -2.24 16.56
N ILE A 77 -12.77 -1.04 15.98
CA ILE A 77 -11.71 -0.63 15.06
C ILE A 77 -11.04 0.63 15.63
N CYS A 78 -9.81 0.45 16.12
CA CYS A 78 -8.95 1.52 16.59
C CYS A 78 -8.50 2.37 15.40
N VAL A 79 -8.64 3.69 15.53
CA VAL A 79 -8.27 4.66 14.49
C VAL A 79 -7.07 5.47 14.96
N ILE A 80 -5.92 5.19 14.37
CA ILE A 80 -4.69 5.94 14.61
C ILE A 80 -4.59 7.00 13.48
N PRO A 81 -4.77 8.30 13.80
CA PRO A 81 -4.82 9.36 12.78
C PRO A 81 -3.43 9.62 12.18
N PRO A 82 -3.29 10.22 11.00
CA PRO A 82 -2.01 10.65 10.45
C PRO A 82 -1.25 11.57 11.42
N ASP A 83 0.06 11.38 11.52
CA ASP A 83 0.96 12.23 12.26
C ASP A 83 2.12 12.70 11.36
N LYS A 84 1.95 13.91 10.82
CA LYS A 84 2.95 14.55 9.94
C LYS A 84 4.23 14.90 10.68
N GLU A 85 4.20 15.06 12.00
CA GLU A 85 5.39 15.46 12.77
C GLU A 85 6.36 14.29 12.94
N SER A 86 5.85 13.07 13.14
CA SER A 86 6.66 11.84 13.16
C SER A 86 6.99 11.29 11.77
N GLY A 87 6.37 11.84 10.71
CA GLY A 87 6.51 11.36 9.32
C GLY A 87 5.51 10.26 8.94
N ARG A 88 4.59 9.88 9.84
CA ARG A 88 3.52 8.91 9.61
C ARG A 88 2.29 9.58 8.99
N ASP A 89 2.40 10.05 7.74
CA ASP A 89 1.32 10.77 7.03
C ASP A 89 0.26 9.82 6.42
N PHE A 90 -0.30 8.92 7.24
CA PHE A 90 -1.35 7.96 6.88
C PHE A 90 -2.17 7.53 8.09
N TYR A 91 -3.40 7.08 7.87
CA TYR A 91 -4.21 6.42 8.89
C TYR A 91 -3.73 4.99 9.09
N THR A 92 -3.79 4.49 10.32
CA THR A 92 -3.71 3.06 10.63
C THR A 92 -5.02 2.65 11.30
N LEU A 93 -5.75 1.71 10.69
CA LEU A 93 -6.96 1.12 11.26
C LEU A 93 -6.64 -0.30 11.71
N ILE A 94 -6.97 -0.65 12.95
CA ILE A 94 -6.64 -1.95 13.53
C ILE A 94 -7.88 -2.51 14.21
N THR A 95 -8.19 -3.78 14.00
CA THR A 95 -9.23 -4.45 14.78
C THR A 95 -8.76 -4.63 16.21
N MET A 96 -9.70 -4.56 17.15
CA MET A 96 -9.49 -4.92 18.53
C MET A 96 -10.67 -5.78 18.96
N GLY A 97 -10.41 -7.05 19.26
CA GLY A 97 -11.41 -8.04 19.63
C GLY A 97 -11.53 -9.21 18.65
N MET A 98 -10.89 -9.15 17.46
CA MET A 98 -10.88 -10.30 16.55
C MET A 98 -10.18 -11.49 17.21
N GLY A 99 -9.06 -11.26 17.89
CA GLY A 99 -8.26 -12.34 18.47
C GLY A 99 -8.83 -12.87 19.80
N ALA A 100 -9.99 -12.38 20.24
CA ALA A 100 -10.78 -13.05 21.28
C ALA A 100 -11.22 -14.44 20.78
N HIS A 101 -11.46 -14.57 19.48
CA HIS A 101 -11.78 -15.84 18.84
C HIS A 101 -10.54 -16.66 18.51
N LEU A 102 -10.55 -17.92 18.95
CA LEU A 102 -9.52 -18.90 18.65
C LEU A 102 -9.75 -19.52 17.27
N MET A 103 -8.91 -19.15 16.31
CA MET A 103 -8.94 -19.69 14.96
C MET A 103 -8.60 -21.19 14.91
N ASN A 104 -9.17 -21.90 13.94
CA ASN A 104 -8.94 -23.33 13.75
C ASN A 104 -7.63 -23.59 12.97
N VAL A 105 -6.50 -23.52 13.67
CA VAL A 105 -5.17 -23.75 13.12
C VAL A 105 -4.87 -25.26 13.01
N PRO A 106 -4.27 -25.74 11.89
CA PRO A 106 -3.81 -27.12 11.77
C PRO A 106 -2.81 -27.50 12.86
N ARG A 107 -2.95 -28.71 13.42
CA ARG A 107 -2.14 -29.19 14.55
C ARG A 107 -0.64 -29.21 14.27
N GLU A 108 -0.26 -29.33 13.01
CA GLU A 108 1.14 -29.26 12.57
C GLU A 108 1.79 -27.90 12.84
N LEU A 109 0.99 -26.86 13.11
CA LEU A 109 1.41 -25.49 13.36
C LEU A 109 1.13 -25.03 14.82
N ASP A 110 0.70 -25.93 15.71
CA ASP A 110 0.34 -25.58 17.10
C ASP A 110 1.50 -24.87 17.84
N ASP A 111 2.74 -25.27 17.57
CA ASP A 111 3.95 -24.67 18.17
C ASP A 111 4.21 -23.22 17.73
N MET A 112 3.50 -22.73 16.70
CA MET A 112 3.67 -21.38 16.13
C MET A 112 2.74 -20.34 16.75
N LYS A 113 1.82 -20.73 17.65
CA LYS A 113 0.86 -19.82 18.32
C LYS A 113 0.08 -18.88 17.38
N LEU A 114 -0.47 -19.45 16.31
CA LEU A 114 -1.21 -18.70 15.27
C LEU A 114 -2.73 -18.64 15.53
N THR A 115 -3.18 -18.99 16.74
CA THR A 115 -4.62 -19.16 17.03
C THR A 115 -5.36 -17.86 17.22
N ARG A 116 -4.66 -16.75 17.49
CA ARG A 116 -5.26 -15.42 17.67
C ARG A 116 -4.64 -14.42 16.70
N ALA A 117 -5.46 -13.55 16.15
CA ALA A 117 -5.00 -12.49 15.26
C ALA A 117 -5.84 -11.22 15.36
N GLU A 118 -5.19 -10.09 15.07
CA GLU A 118 -5.82 -8.81 14.74
C GLU A 118 -5.46 -8.41 13.31
N MET A 119 -6.35 -7.70 12.64
CA MET A 119 -6.22 -7.24 11.27
C MET A 119 -6.00 -5.74 11.23
N MET A 120 -5.17 -5.28 10.30
CA MET A 120 -4.93 -3.85 10.13
C MET A 120 -4.86 -3.44 8.66
N VAL A 121 -5.05 -2.15 8.41
CA VAL A 121 -4.82 -1.51 7.11
C VAL A 121 -4.29 -0.10 7.30
N THR A 122 -3.38 0.34 6.44
CA THR A 122 -2.94 1.72 6.38
C THR A 122 -3.53 2.44 5.17
N LEU A 123 -4.11 3.61 5.39
CA LEU A 123 -4.82 4.38 4.37
C LEU A 123 -4.19 5.77 4.20
N PRO A 124 -4.16 6.34 2.99
CA PRO A 124 -3.68 7.70 2.76
C PRO A 124 -4.27 8.73 3.74
N SER A 125 -3.50 9.76 4.12
CA SER A 125 -3.97 10.77 5.09
C SER A 125 -5.16 11.61 4.62
N ASP A 126 -5.47 11.59 3.33
CA ASP A 126 -6.64 12.23 2.73
C ASP A 126 -7.83 11.26 2.54
N TRP A 127 -7.73 10.01 3.01
CA TRP A 127 -8.83 9.04 2.94
C TRP A 127 -10.00 9.45 3.86
N ASP A 128 -11.22 9.49 3.30
CA ASP A 128 -12.43 9.87 4.04
C ASP A 128 -13.01 8.67 4.80
N ILE A 129 -12.42 8.34 5.95
CA ILE A 129 -12.79 7.16 6.77
C ILE A 129 -14.20 7.20 7.37
N GLN A 130 -14.87 8.36 7.35
CA GLN A 130 -16.24 8.52 7.86
C GLN A 130 -17.29 8.35 6.75
N ASN A 131 -16.84 8.17 5.51
CA ASN A 131 -17.71 8.10 4.35
C ASN A 131 -18.20 6.68 4.10
N ASN A 132 -19.52 6.54 3.91
CA ASN A 132 -20.15 5.26 3.62
C ASN A 132 -20.21 4.93 2.12
N ASP A 133 -19.70 5.80 1.24
CA ASP A 133 -19.52 5.48 -0.18
C ASP A 133 -18.48 4.37 -0.34
N GLU A 134 -18.78 3.41 -1.21
CA GLU A 134 -18.01 2.19 -1.39
C GLU A 134 -16.55 2.45 -1.70
N LYS A 135 -16.25 3.50 -2.48
CA LYS A 135 -14.87 3.92 -2.81
C LYS A 135 -14.00 4.25 -1.59
N TYR A 136 -14.60 4.56 -0.44
CA TYR A 136 -13.91 4.83 0.82
C TYR A 136 -14.17 3.76 1.89
N TYR A 137 -15.36 3.16 1.88
CA TYR A 137 -15.84 2.28 2.95
C TYR A 137 -15.30 0.85 2.86
N TRP A 138 -14.91 0.39 1.66
CA TRP A 138 -14.48 -0.99 1.44
C TRP A 138 -13.37 -1.48 2.40
N PRO A 139 -12.33 -0.69 2.80
CA PRO A 139 -11.30 -1.18 3.71
C PRO A 139 -11.86 -1.49 5.10
N LEU A 140 -12.70 -0.60 5.62
CA LEU A 140 -13.35 -0.76 6.93
C LEU A 140 -14.27 -1.99 6.92
N ARG A 141 -15.05 -2.18 5.84
CA ARG A 141 -15.87 -3.39 5.67
C ARG A 141 -15.01 -4.64 5.66
N TRP A 142 -13.87 -4.62 4.99
CA TRP A 142 -13.00 -5.78 4.86
C TRP A 142 -12.31 -6.19 6.16
N LEU A 143 -11.94 -5.24 7.03
CA LEU A 143 -11.54 -5.57 8.40
C LEU A 143 -12.63 -6.38 9.13
N LYS A 144 -13.90 -5.96 9.04
CA LYS A 144 -15.03 -6.68 9.66
C LYS A 144 -15.31 -8.04 9.04
N ILE A 145 -15.15 -8.17 7.72
CA ILE A 145 -15.28 -9.45 7.01
C ILE A 145 -14.19 -10.42 7.48
N LEU A 146 -12.94 -9.98 7.50
CA LEU A 146 -11.80 -10.80 7.92
C LEU A 146 -11.90 -11.22 9.38
N ALA A 147 -12.37 -10.33 10.25
CA ALA A 147 -12.55 -10.65 11.67
C ALA A 147 -13.51 -11.81 11.90
N ARG A 148 -14.54 -11.95 11.07
CA ARG A 148 -15.56 -13.01 11.18
C ARG A 148 -15.29 -14.23 10.32
N LEU A 149 -14.33 -14.16 9.41
CA LEU A 149 -14.06 -15.25 8.45
C LEU A 149 -13.62 -16.56 9.14
N PRO A 150 -12.71 -16.54 10.14
CA PRO A 150 -12.30 -17.74 10.87
C PRO A 150 -13.47 -18.48 11.50
N MET A 151 -14.35 -17.74 12.17
CA MET A 151 -15.53 -18.28 12.84
C MET A 151 -16.58 -18.80 11.85
N ASN A 152 -16.90 -18.02 10.81
CA ASN A 152 -17.95 -18.38 9.84
C ASN A 152 -17.58 -19.56 8.96
N SER A 153 -16.29 -19.78 8.73
CA SER A 153 -15.78 -20.81 7.82
C SER A 153 -14.98 -21.91 8.52
N ASP A 154 -14.95 -21.91 9.86
CA ASP A 154 -14.15 -22.83 10.69
C ASP A 154 -12.71 -22.96 10.16
N THR A 155 -12.04 -21.80 10.05
CA THR A 155 -10.73 -21.66 9.41
C THR A 155 -9.78 -20.77 10.21
N TRP A 156 -8.63 -20.44 9.63
CA TRP A 156 -7.64 -19.56 10.22
C TRP A 156 -7.00 -18.65 9.16
N LEU A 157 -6.50 -17.51 9.60
CA LEU A 157 -5.83 -16.51 8.78
C LEU A 157 -4.39 -16.34 9.26
N GLY A 158 -3.47 -16.19 8.30
CA GLY A 158 -2.05 -16.09 8.58
C GLY A 158 -1.29 -15.43 7.43
N TRP A 159 0.00 -15.20 7.65
CA TRP A 159 0.88 -14.59 6.65
C TRP A 159 0.83 -15.34 5.31
N GLY A 160 0.76 -14.58 4.22
CA GLY A 160 0.70 -15.08 2.86
C GLY A 160 -0.67 -15.63 2.45
N HIS A 161 -1.67 -15.70 3.33
CA HIS A 161 -3.04 -16.08 2.94
C HIS A 161 -3.68 -14.99 2.09
N THR A 162 -4.56 -15.40 1.17
CA THR A 162 -5.31 -14.49 0.31
C THR A 162 -6.81 -14.74 0.40
N VAL A 163 -7.60 -13.67 0.39
CA VAL A 163 -9.06 -13.72 0.41
C VAL A 163 -9.61 -12.93 -0.77
N ALA A 164 -10.32 -13.60 -1.67
CA ALA A 164 -10.86 -12.98 -2.89
C ALA A 164 -12.19 -12.27 -2.62
N ASN A 165 -12.37 -11.09 -3.21
CA ASN A 165 -13.64 -10.35 -3.18
C ASN A 165 -14.62 -10.82 -4.27
N GLY A 166 -14.14 -11.54 -5.29
CA GLY A 166 -14.95 -11.97 -6.45
C GLY A 166 -15.11 -10.90 -7.54
N GLY A 167 -14.33 -9.81 -7.44
CA GLY A 167 -14.30 -8.69 -8.37
C GLY A 167 -13.68 -7.46 -7.69
N PRO A 168 -13.59 -6.31 -8.38
CA PRO A 168 -13.03 -5.11 -7.79
C PRO A 168 -13.76 -4.64 -6.52
N PHE A 169 -13.04 -4.06 -5.56
CA PHE A 169 -13.64 -3.60 -4.29
C PHE A 169 -14.65 -2.46 -4.48
N ALA A 170 -14.37 -1.55 -5.41
CA ALA A 170 -15.17 -0.36 -5.69
C ALA A 170 -14.96 0.09 -7.15
N GLU A 171 -15.80 1.01 -7.64
CA GLU A 171 -15.73 1.50 -9.04
C GLU A 171 -14.42 2.25 -9.38
N ASN A 172 -13.70 2.77 -8.39
CA ASN A 172 -12.48 3.56 -8.55
C ASN A 172 -11.19 2.73 -8.46
N THR A 173 -11.27 1.41 -8.37
CA THR A 173 -10.11 0.53 -8.30
C THR A 173 -10.36 -0.79 -9.01
N GLU A 174 -9.29 -1.44 -9.46
CA GLU A 174 -9.32 -2.80 -10.02
C GLU A 174 -8.80 -3.85 -9.02
N LEU A 175 -8.38 -3.42 -7.81
CA LEU A 175 -7.99 -4.31 -6.71
C LEU A 175 -9.18 -5.18 -6.30
N ALA A 176 -8.95 -6.49 -6.18
CA ALA A 176 -10.03 -7.50 -6.15
C ALA A 176 -9.86 -8.57 -5.06
N GLY A 177 -8.85 -8.46 -4.21
CA GLY A 177 -8.68 -9.34 -3.06
C GLY A 177 -7.66 -8.81 -2.07
N VAL A 178 -7.51 -9.55 -0.97
CA VAL A 178 -6.61 -9.23 0.13
C VAL A 178 -5.49 -10.25 0.19
N LEU A 179 -4.25 -9.80 0.38
CA LEU A 179 -3.11 -10.57 0.85
C LEU A 179 -2.81 -10.16 2.29
N LEU A 180 -2.53 -11.13 3.16
CA LEU A 180 -2.13 -10.87 4.54
C LEU A 180 -0.60 -10.90 4.66
N LEU A 181 -0.01 -9.80 5.09
CA LEU A 181 1.43 -9.67 5.35
C LEU A 181 1.68 -9.26 6.81
N ASN A 182 2.95 -9.22 7.20
CA ASN A 182 3.33 -8.60 8.47
C ASN A 182 3.05 -7.09 8.41
N PRO A 183 2.81 -6.43 9.56
CA PRO A 183 2.71 -4.98 9.64
C PRO A 183 3.95 -4.29 9.08
N TYR A 184 3.78 -3.03 8.70
CA TYR A 184 4.88 -2.16 8.25
C TYR A 184 5.95 -1.87 9.33
N THR A 185 5.72 -2.30 10.58
CA THR A 185 6.66 -2.17 11.69
C THR A 185 7.36 -3.51 11.95
N ASP A 186 8.66 -3.47 12.19
CA ASP A 186 9.46 -4.69 12.39
C ASP A 186 9.03 -5.48 13.65
N ASP A 187 8.74 -4.77 14.74
CA ASP A 187 8.48 -5.39 16.06
C ASP A 187 6.99 -5.45 16.44
N GLY A 188 6.09 -4.87 15.66
CA GLY A 188 4.65 -4.78 16.00
C GLY A 188 3.81 -6.01 15.65
N HIS A 189 4.40 -7.04 15.04
CA HIS A 189 3.68 -8.16 14.46
C HIS A 189 3.12 -9.18 15.47
N VAL A 190 3.56 -9.16 16.74
CA VAL A 190 3.08 -10.07 17.80
C VAL A 190 2.94 -9.33 19.13
N CYS A 191 1.75 -9.38 19.73
CA CYS A 191 1.50 -9.00 21.12
C CYS A 191 1.47 -10.26 22.00
N VAL A 192 2.22 -10.28 23.11
CA VAL A 192 2.20 -11.38 24.08
C VAL A 192 1.24 -11.02 25.20
N LEU A 193 0.16 -11.78 25.34
CA LEU A 193 -0.84 -11.59 26.37
C LEU A 193 -0.32 -11.98 27.77
N PRO A 194 -0.92 -11.49 28.87
CA PRO A 194 -0.51 -11.83 30.23
C PRO A 194 -0.48 -13.34 30.53
N GLY A 195 -1.36 -14.12 29.89
CA GLY A 195 -1.39 -15.58 29.97
C GLY A 195 -0.27 -16.30 29.22
N GLY A 196 0.49 -15.58 28.39
CA GLY A 196 1.60 -16.10 27.58
C GLY A 196 1.19 -16.59 26.19
N ASP A 197 -0.08 -16.43 25.80
CA ASP A 197 -0.54 -16.61 24.42
C ASP A 197 -0.13 -15.41 23.55
N ASP A 198 -0.04 -15.62 22.24
CA ASP A 198 0.39 -14.60 21.29
C ASP A 198 -0.81 -14.17 20.43
N VAL A 199 -0.95 -12.87 20.18
CA VAL A 199 -1.89 -12.28 19.22
C VAL A 199 -1.08 -11.75 18.04
N ASN A 200 -1.31 -12.31 16.86
CA ASN A 200 -0.59 -11.96 15.63
C ASN A 200 -1.27 -10.79 14.92
N PHE A 201 -0.51 -9.77 14.53
CA PHE A 201 -1.03 -8.65 13.75
C PHE A 201 -0.76 -8.90 12.27
N TYR A 202 -1.79 -8.84 11.44
CA TYR A 202 -1.67 -8.99 10.00
C TYR A 202 -2.16 -7.76 9.26
N GLN A 203 -1.32 -7.26 8.36
CA GLN A 203 -1.69 -6.18 7.46
C GLN A 203 -2.41 -6.71 6.23
N MET A 204 -3.62 -6.20 6.02
CA MET A 204 -4.39 -6.35 4.81
C MET A 204 -3.76 -5.52 3.70
N VAL A 205 -3.21 -6.20 2.69
CA VAL A 205 -2.68 -5.58 1.48
C VAL A 205 -3.59 -5.91 0.29
N PRO A 206 -4.30 -4.91 -0.28
CA PRO A 206 -5.12 -5.09 -1.46
C PRO A 206 -4.30 -5.53 -2.69
N ILE A 207 -4.77 -6.57 -3.37
CA ILE A 207 -4.14 -7.11 -4.58
C ILE A 207 -5.10 -7.35 -5.73
N TYR A 208 -4.56 -7.36 -6.95
CA TYR A 208 -5.32 -7.63 -8.17
C TYR A 208 -5.67 -9.12 -8.29
N GLU A 209 -6.66 -9.44 -9.12
CA GLU A 209 -7.04 -10.83 -9.39
C GLU A 209 -5.89 -11.62 -10.03
N GLU A 210 -5.18 -11.03 -10.99
CA GLU A 210 -4.02 -11.66 -11.64
C GLU A 210 -2.88 -11.95 -10.67
N GLU A 211 -2.69 -11.08 -9.68
CA GLU A 211 -1.68 -11.22 -8.64
C GLU A 211 -2.03 -12.34 -7.65
N MET A 212 -3.32 -12.46 -7.26
CA MET A 212 -3.79 -13.60 -6.48
C MET A 212 -3.57 -14.92 -7.22
N ASN A 213 -3.85 -14.95 -8.52
CA ASN A 213 -3.63 -16.11 -9.37
C ASN A 213 -2.14 -16.47 -9.43
N TYR A 214 -1.27 -15.49 -9.68
CA TYR A 214 0.18 -15.71 -9.68
C TYR A 214 0.68 -16.24 -8.34
N LYS A 215 0.28 -15.62 -7.22
CA LYS A 215 0.65 -16.06 -5.87
C LYS A 215 0.17 -17.48 -5.57
N THR A 216 -1.00 -17.86 -6.07
CA THR A 216 -1.54 -19.21 -5.90
C THR A 216 -0.71 -20.25 -6.65
N GLU A 217 -0.20 -19.91 -7.83
CA GLU A 217 0.63 -20.79 -8.65
C GLU A 217 2.10 -20.87 -8.18
N ASN A 218 2.66 -19.76 -7.68
CA ASN A 218 4.10 -19.62 -7.45
C ASN A 218 4.49 -19.45 -5.97
N GLY A 219 3.53 -19.19 -5.09
CA GLY A 219 3.76 -18.94 -3.66
C GLY A 219 3.94 -17.46 -3.32
N ALA A 220 3.84 -17.13 -2.02
CA ALA A 220 3.91 -15.75 -1.52
C ALA A 220 5.30 -15.12 -1.70
N GLU A 221 6.37 -15.84 -1.40
CA GLU A 221 7.76 -15.36 -1.58
C GLU A 221 8.05 -14.97 -3.03
N ALA A 222 7.67 -15.84 -3.98
CA ALA A 222 7.86 -15.55 -5.40
C ALA A 222 7.03 -14.34 -5.85
N PHE A 223 5.79 -14.23 -5.36
CA PHE A 223 4.95 -13.05 -5.62
C PHE A 223 5.56 -11.77 -5.07
N LEU A 224 6.03 -11.77 -3.82
CA LEU A 224 6.64 -10.61 -3.18
C LEU A 224 7.92 -10.19 -3.90
N SER A 225 8.69 -11.13 -4.45
CA SER A 225 9.88 -10.84 -5.25
C SER A 225 9.61 -10.18 -6.61
N LEU A 226 8.34 -10.09 -7.04
CA LEU A 226 7.97 -9.31 -8.22
C LEU A 226 7.97 -7.80 -7.95
N PHE A 227 7.79 -7.42 -6.68
CA PHE A 227 7.94 -6.04 -6.26
C PHE A 227 9.43 -5.76 -6.05
N GLY A 228 9.86 -4.55 -6.40
CA GLY A 228 11.26 -4.12 -6.24
C GLY A 228 11.70 -4.11 -4.78
N ASP A 229 12.93 -3.66 -4.54
CA ASP A 229 13.36 -3.41 -3.16
C ASP A 229 12.50 -2.28 -2.56
N ALA A 230 12.44 -2.16 -1.23
CA ALA A 230 11.63 -1.15 -0.54
C ALA A 230 11.89 0.31 -0.96
N ASP A 231 13.05 0.59 -1.59
CA ASP A 231 13.42 1.90 -2.11
C ASP A 231 13.05 2.12 -3.59
N ASP A 232 12.54 1.10 -4.29
CA ASP A 232 12.09 1.22 -5.67
C ASP A 232 10.66 1.79 -5.72
N ASP A 233 10.37 2.62 -6.73
CA ASP A 233 9.01 3.16 -6.97
C ASP A 233 7.95 2.06 -7.18
N ASP A 234 8.40 0.83 -7.46
CA ASP A 234 7.56 -0.37 -7.67
C ASP A 234 7.46 -1.26 -6.42
N ALA A 235 7.97 -0.83 -5.26
CA ALA A 235 7.81 -1.55 -4.00
C ALA A 235 6.33 -1.71 -3.65
N LEU A 236 5.98 -2.83 -3.01
CA LEU A 236 4.64 -3.02 -2.46
C LEU A 236 4.49 -2.14 -1.22
N ASP A 237 3.98 -0.92 -1.42
CA ASP A 237 3.72 -0.01 -0.31
C ASP A 237 2.65 -0.60 0.63
N HIS A 238 2.91 -0.45 1.92
CA HIS A 238 1.98 -0.76 2.99
C HIS A 238 0.74 0.14 2.93
N VAL A 239 0.89 1.42 2.58
CA VAL A 239 -0.23 2.36 2.43
C VAL A 239 -1.03 2.05 1.18
N VAL A 240 -2.34 1.89 1.33
CA VAL A 240 -3.24 1.54 0.22
C VAL A 240 -3.19 2.59 -0.89
N ASN A 241 -2.71 2.18 -2.06
CA ASN A 241 -2.82 2.92 -3.31
C ASN A 241 -3.78 2.20 -4.26
N VAL A 242 -4.99 2.77 -4.42
CA VAL A 242 -6.06 2.22 -5.28
C VAL A 242 -5.72 2.18 -6.77
N CYS A 243 -4.67 2.89 -7.18
CA CYS A 243 -4.21 3.03 -8.56
C CYS A 243 -2.79 2.49 -8.78
N ARG A 244 -2.27 1.65 -7.86
CA ARG A 244 -0.91 1.10 -7.99
C ARG A 244 -0.75 0.25 -9.25
N THR A 245 0.48 0.02 -9.68
CA THR A 245 0.75 -0.86 -10.82
C THR A 245 0.40 -2.32 -10.48
N ASN A 246 -0.27 -3.02 -11.40
CA ASN A 246 -0.48 -4.46 -11.33
C ASN A 246 0.75 -5.17 -11.92
N VAL A 247 1.53 -5.85 -11.07
CA VAL A 247 2.79 -6.50 -11.48
C VAL A 247 2.58 -7.79 -12.29
N CYS A 248 1.34 -8.29 -12.34
CA CYS A 248 0.95 -9.49 -13.06
C CYS A 248 0.06 -9.22 -14.29
N ARG A 249 -0.20 -7.96 -14.65
CA ARG A 249 -1.02 -7.61 -15.82
C ARG A 249 -0.35 -8.18 -17.08
N LEU A 250 -1.13 -8.87 -17.92
CA LEU A 250 -0.62 -9.50 -19.15
C LEU A 250 0.02 -8.50 -20.12
N ASP A 251 -0.42 -7.24 -20.08
CA ASP A 251 0.06 -6.13 -20.89
C ASP A 251 1.04 -5.21 -20.13
N ALA A 252 1.22 -5.41 -18.82
CA ALA A 252 2.37 -4.80 -18.15
C ALA A 252 3.61 -5.47 -18.73
N PRO A 253 4.68 -4.72 -19.06
CA PRO A 253 5.92 -5.34 -19.49
C PRO A 253 6.31 -6.32 -18.39
N LYS A 254 6.23 -7.62 -18.69
CA LYS A 254 6.77 -8.65 -17.82
C LYS A 254 8.26 -8.33 -17.73
N ARG A 255 8.66 -7.60 -16.69
CA ARG A 255 10.07 -7.35 -16.41
C ARG A 255 10.70 -8.72 -16.25
N ARG A 256 11.41 -9.17 -17.27
CA ARG A 256 12.26 -10.36 -17.15
C ARG A 256 13.21 -10.05 -16.02
N GLN A 257 13.34 -10.98 -15.07
CA GLN A 257 14.37 -10.86 -14.04
C GLN A 257 15.74 -10.74 -14.75
N LYS A 258 16.32 -9.54 -14.73
CA LYS A 258 17.59 -9.23 -15.39
C LYS A 258 18.73 -9.60 -14.45
N ASN A 259 19.65 -10.42 -14.94
CA ASN A 259 20.87 -10.75 -14.21
C ASN A 259 21.93 -9.69 -14.52
N TYR A 260 21.90 -8.58 -13.78
CA TYR A 260 22.82 -7.46 -14.00
C TYR A 260 24.28 -7.86 -13.82
N LYS A 261 25.15 -7.27 -14.64
CA LYS A 261 26.60 -7.54 -14.57
C LYS A 261 27.24 -6.98 -13.30
N ILE A 262 26.75 -5.83 -12.84
CA ILE A 262 27.14 -5.19 -11.58
C ILE A 262 25.86 -5.14 -10.72
N THR A 263 25.93 -5.70 -9.52
CA THR A 263 24.79 -5.69 -8.58
C THR A 263 24.63 -4.33 -7.93
N LYS A 264 23.45 -4.06 -7.35
CA LYS A 264 23.12 -2.78 -6.70
C LYS A 264 24.12 -2.43 -5.58
N GLU A 265 24.59 -3.43 -4.83
CA GLU A 265 25.53 -3.26 -3.71
C GLU A 265 26.94 -2.88 -4.18
N ASP A 266 27.30 -3.26 -5.41
CA ASP A 266 28.62 -3.00 -5.99
C ASP A 266 28.69 -1.65 -6.75
N ILE A 267 27.55 -0.98 -6.96
CA ILE A 267 27.49 0.35 -7.56
C ILE A 267 28.06 1.39 -6.60
N LYS A 268 29.03 2.18 -7.09
CA LYS A 268 29.70 3.23 -6.32
C LYS A 268 29.21 4.61 -6.76
N PRO A 269 29.16 5.60 -5.86
CA PRO A 269 28.90 7.00 -6.24
C PRO A 269 30.16 7.59 -6.90
N LEU A 270 30.31 7.38 -8.20
CA LEU A 270 31.46 7.81 -8.99
C LEU A 270 31.26 9.19 -9.65
N PHE A 271 30.00 9.64 -9.74
CA PHE A 271 29.62 10.81 -10.51
C PHE A 271 28.82 11.81 -9.66
N ASP A 272 29.31 13.05 -9.61
CA ASP A 272 28.68 14.18 -8.92
C ASP A 272 28.01 15.09 -9.96
N TRP A 273 26.68 15.21 -9.87
CA TRP A 273 25.83 15.79 -10.92
C TRP A 273 24.66 16.59 -10.33
N ASP A 274 24.57 17.86 -10.71
CA ASP A 274 23.55 18.80 -10.21
C ASP A 274 22.29 18.88 -11.10
N GLY A 275 22.12 17.98 -12.08
CA GLY A 275 21.00 17.97 -13.02
C GLY A 275 20.08 16.75 -12.90
N PRO A 276 19.16 16.55 -13.86
CA PRO A 276 18.32 15.36 -13.92
C PRO A 276 19.19 14.10 -14.01
N ILE A 277 18.90 13.08 -13.20
CA ILE A 277 19.78 11.92 -13.03
C ILE A 277 19.39 10.71 -13.88
N GLY A 278 18.18 10.68 -14.43
CA GLY A 278 17.66 9.56 -15.20
C GLY A 278 18.25 9.49 -16.62
N CYS A 279 18.44 8.29 -17.14
CA CYS A 279 18.84 8.02 -18.52
C CYS A 279 18.29 6.66 -18.96
N ILE A 280 18.35 6.37 -20.26
CA ILE A 280 18.01 5.04 -20.78
C ILE A 280 19.28 4.32 -21.20
N ALA A 281 19.40 3.04 -20.85
CA ALA A 281 20.47 2.17 -21.35
C ALA A 281 19.94 0.79 -21.75
N THR A 282 20.64 0.14 -22.68
CA THR A 282 20.29 -1.21 -23.15
C THR A 282 20.88 -2.31 -22.27
N ASP A 283 20.26 -3.49 -22.30
CA ASP A 283 20.72 -4.68 -21.58
C ASP A 283 22.07 -5.20 -22.11
N ARG A 284 22.45 -4.83 -23.33
CA ARG A 284 23.83 -5.05 -23.82
C ARG A 284 24.85 -4.45 -22.87
N ILE A 285 24.55 -3.31 -22.25
CA ILE A 285 25.41 -2.68 -21.26
C ILE A 285 25.16 -3.32 -19.87
N THR A 286 23.92 -3.30 -19.40
CA THR A 286 23.62 -3.57 -17.97
C THR A 286 23.56 -5.06 -17.62
N VAL A 287 23.23 -5.93 -18.58
CA VAL A 287 23.14 -7.39 -18.39
C VAL A 287 24.36 -8.08 -18.97
N ASP A 288 24.68 -7.81 -20.24
CA ASP A 288 25.78 -8.49 -20.92
C ASP A 288 27.16 -7.89 -20.55
N GLY A 289 27.20 -6.66 -20.05
CA GLY A 289 28.42 -6.00 -19.57
C GLY A 289 29.28 -5.38 -20.67
N PHE A 290 28.70 -5.08 -21.84
CA PHE A 290 29.42 -4.34 -22.88
C PHE A 290 29.61 -2.88 -22.48
N ARG A 291 30.67 -2.26 -23.01
CA ARG A 291 30.91 -0.83 -22.86
C ARG A 291 29.95 -0.04 -23.74
N VAL A 292 29.75 1.24 -23.41
CA VAL A 292 28.97 2.15 -24.24
C VAL A 292 29.70 2.36 -25.56
N GLY A 293 29.10 1.90 -26.65
CA GLY A 293 29.61 2.09 -28.01
C GLY A 293 28.92 3.21 -28.77
N PHE A 294 27.72 3.60 -28.36
CA PHE A 294 27.01 4.75 -28.92
C PHE A 294 26.18 5.44 -27.83
N MET A 295 26.16 6.78 -27.84
CA MET A 295 25.34 7.57 -26.93
C MET A 295 24.88 8.86 -27.59
N TYR A 296 23.69 9.31 -27.21
CA TYR A 296 23.20 10.63 -27.59
C TYR A 296 22.37 11.26 -26.49
N ARG A 297 22.19 12.58 -26.60
CA ARG A 297 21.36 13.38 -25.70
C ARG A 297 20.23 14.02 -26.46
N GLU A 298 18.99 13.76 -26.06
CA GLU A 298 17.79 14.37 -26.61
C GLU A 298 17.08 15.29 -25.61
N GLU A 299 16.11 16.04 -26.09
CA GLU A 299 15.23 16.84 -25.24
C GLU A 299 14.27 15.92 -24.50
N SER A 300 13.99 16.20 -23.24
CA SER A 300 13.04 15.44 -22.42
C SER A 300 12.00 16.37 -21.83
N ASP A 301 10.75 15.90 -21.83
CA ASP A 301 9.62 16.56 -21.18
C ASP A 301 9.54 16.21 -19.67
N TYR A 302 10.36 15.27 -19.21
CA TYR A 302 10.35 14.77 -17.83
C TYR A 302 11.48 15.41 -17.00
N PRO A 303 11.18 16.08 -15.86
CA PRO A 303 12.17 16.80 -15.05
C PRO A 303 13.35 15.96 -14.55
N GLU A 304 13.13 14.66 -14.35
CA GLU A 304 14.11 13.68 -13.85
C GLU A 304 14.96 13.02 -14.94
N ASP A 305 14.56 13.11 -16.21
CA ASP A 305 15.30 12.54 -17.34
C ASP A 305 16.35 13.52 -17.87
N SER A 306 17.61 13.09 -17.86
CA SER A 306 18.75 13.86 -18.37
C SER A 306 18.74 14.03 -19.89
N GLY A 307 17.95 13.21 -20.58
CA GLY A 307 17.90 13.09 -22.03
C GLY A 307 18.97 12.15 -22.60
N TRP A 308 19.85 11.59 -21.76
CA TRP A 308 20.89 10.66 -22.23
C TRP A 308 20.32 9.27 -22.54
N ARG A 309 20.82 8.70 -23.64
CA ARG A 309 20.53 7.36 -24.13
C ARG A 309 21.86 6.65 -24.42
N PHE A 310 22.05 5.44 -23.90
CA PHE A 310 23.30 4.67 -24.00
C PHE A 310 23.08 3.29 -24.62
N PHE A 311 23.96 2.93 -25.57
CA PHE A 311 23.91 1.69 -26.35
C PHE A 311 25.31 1.08 -26.44
N ALA A 312 25.40 -0.25 -26.57
CA ALA A 312 26.66 -0.93 -26.86
C ALA A 312 27.12 -0.70 -28.32
N GLY A 313 26.21 -0.29 -29.20
CA GLY A 313 26.47 0.01 -30.61
C GLY A 313 26.35 -1.19 -31.55
N ASP A 314 25.97 -2.35 -31.03
CA ASP A 314 25.75 -3.58 -31.80
C ASP A 314 24.31 -4.10 -31.75
N GLU A 315 23.40 -3.32 -31.15
CA GLU A 315 21.97 -3.57 -31.14
C GLU A 315 21.39 -3.54 -32.56
N SER A 316 20.57 -4.54 -32.90
CA SER A 316 19.79 -4.54 -34.14
C SER A 316 18.49 -3.74 -33.98
N ASP A 317 17.89 -3.33 -35.09
CA ASP A 317 16.56 -2.68 -35.08
C ASP A 317 15.51 -3.55 -34.36
N GLU A 318 15.47 -4.86 -34.65
CA GLU A 318 14.57 -5.82 -33.97
C GLU A 318 14.81 -5.87 -32.46
N TYR A 319 16.06 -5.71 -32.00
CA TYR A 319 16.39 -5.68 -30.58
C TYR A 319 15.91 -4.39 -29.91
N LEU A 320 16.05 -3.25 -30.59
CA LEU A 320 15.62 -1.95 -30.09
C LEU A 320 14.09 -1.76 -30.10
N GLU A 321 13.38 -2.49 -30.97
CA GLU A 321 11.92 -2.50 -31.01
C GLU A 321 11.29 -3.20 -29.79
N ASP A 322 12.01 -4.10 -29.13
CA ASP A 322 11.56 -4.75 -27.88
C ASP A 322 11.91 -3.88 -26.67
N SER A 323 10.89 -3.23 -26.10
CA SER A 323 11.04 -2.35 -24.94
C SER A 323 11.63 -3.02 -23.71
N LEU A 324 11.63 -4.36 -23.62
CA LEU A 324 12.23 -5.09 -22.50
C LEU A 324 13.77 -5.08 -22.52
N ASN A 325 14.39 -4.78 -23.67
CA ASN A 325 15.84 -4.77 -23.86
C ASN A 325 16.52 -3.47 -23.39
N SER A 326 15.75 -2.52 -22.86
CA SER A 326 16.25 -1.28 -22.27
C SER A 326 15.47 -0.93 -21.02
N ASP A 327 16.05 -0.13 -20.14
CA ASP A 327 15.36 0.37 -18.93
C ASP A 327 15.89 1.76 -18.56
N VAL A 328 15.25 2.38 -17.57
CA VAL A 328 15.67 3.66 -17.00
C VAL A 328 16.67 3.41 -15.87
N TYR A 329 17.78 4.15 -15.89
CA TYR A 329 18.85 4.05 -14.90
C TYR A 329 19.31 5.43 -14.46
N SER A 330 19.97 5.51 -13.30
CA SER A 330 20.73 6.71 -12.95
C SER A 330 21.99 6.84 -13.83
N LEU A 331 22.40 8.06 -14.16
CA LEU A 331 23.66 8.34 -14.84
C LEU A 331 24.85 7.73 -14.09
N ASN A 332 24.83 7.79 -12.75
CA ASN A 332 25.88 7.18 -11.93
C ASN A 332 25.95 5.66 -12.12
N THR A 333 24.81 4.99 -12.30
CA THR A 333 24.77 3.55 -12.60
C THR A 333 25.56 3.27 -13.87
N ILE A 334 25.25 3.93 -14.99
CA ILE A 334 25.93 3.66 -16.27
C ILE A 334 27.42 4.05 -16.22
N VAL A 335 27.79 5.07 -15.45
CA VAL A 335 29.20 5.41 -15.19
C VAL A 335 29.95 4.27 -14.49
N ASN A 336 29.30 3.44 -13.67
CA ASN A 336 29.95 2.25 -13.09
C ASN A 336 30.22 1.16 -14.14
N TYR A 337 29.39 1.07 -15.19
CA TYR A 337 29.59 0.15 -16.31
C TYR A 337 30.66 0.68 -17.28
N ASP A 338 30.68 1.99 -17.54
CA ASP A 338 31.64 2.63 -18.43
C ASP A 338 32.05 4.02 -17.91
N PRO A 339 33.11 4.13 -17.10
CA PRO A 339 33.54 5.41 -16.51
C PRO A 339 33.97 6.46 -17.54
N GLU A 340 34.31 6.05 -18.77
CA GLU A 340 34.81 6.96 -19.80
C GLU A 340 33.72 7.91 -20.33
N ILE A 341 32.43 7.57 -20.16
CA ILE A 341 31.33 8.45 -20.57
C ILE A 341 31.24 9.73 -19.74
N MET A 342 31.85 9.76 -18.56
CA MET A 342 31.76 10.86 -17.61
C MET A 342 32.22 12.20 -18.22
N GLU A 343 33.17 12.17 -19.16
CA GLU A 343 33.66 13.36 -19.87
C GLU A 343 32.59 14.03 -20.75
N PHE A 344 31.54 13.30 -21.13
CA PHE A 344 30.54 13.74 -22.11
C PHE A 344 29.21 14.13 -21.47
N LEU A 345 28.91 13.71 -20.24
CA LEU A 345 27.59 13.89 -19.62
C LEU A 345 27.14 15.37 -19.49
N LYS A 346 28.07 16.31 -19.53
CA LYS A 346 27.84 17.77 -19.49
C LYS A 346 27.54 18.40 -20.86
N GLU A 347 27.59 17.63 -21.94
CA GLU A 347 27.32 18.11 -23.29
C GLU A 347 25.84 18.47 -23.48
N ASN A 348 25.57 19.40 -24.40
CA ASN A 348 24.21 19.93 -24.62
C ASN A 348 23.30 18.90 -25.33
N VAL A 349 21.99 19.14 -25.25
CA VAL A 349 21.00 18.43 -26.07
C VAL A 349 21.39 18.49 -27.55
N GLY A 350 21.25 17.38 -28.25
CA GLY A 350 21.69 17.19 -29.64
C GLY A 350 23.12 16.66 -29.78
N ALA A 351 23.84 16.43 -28.68
CA ALA A 351 25.13 15.76 -28.72
C ALA A 351 24.98 14.26 -28.98
N ALA A 352 25.84 13.69 -29.83
CA ALA A 352 25.92 12.27 -30.11
C ALA A 352 27.37 11.84 -30.32
N TYR A 353 27.71 10.64 -29.87
CA TYR A 353 29.06 10.09 -29.92
C TYR A 353 29.00 8.59 -30.18
N PHE A 354 29.92 8.10 -31.01
CA PHE A 354 30.17 6.67 -31.19
C PHE A 354 31.61 6.33 -30.80
N ARG A 355 31.83 5.13 -30.29
CA ARG A 355 33.14 4.63 -29.91
C ARG A 355 33.82 4.01 -31.15
N GLY A 356 34.95 4.56 -31.54
CA GLY A 356 35.75 4.07 -32.67
C GLY A 356 36.45 2.73 -32.37
N GLU A 357 37.03 2.12 -33.41
CA GLU A 357 37.79 0.85 -33.28
C GLU A 357 39.01 0.97 -32.36
N ASP A 358 39.55 2.16 -32.18
CA ASP A 358 40.65 2.47 -31.25
C ASP A 358 40.18 2.64 -29.80
N GLY A 359 38.88 2.53 -29.56
CA GLY A 359 38.23 2.67 -28.26
C GLY A 359 37.92 4.12 -27.88
N ALA A 360 38.26 5.13 -28.69
CA ALA A 360 37.99 6.52 -28.38
C ALA A 360 36.58 6.95 -28.83
N PHE A 361 35.93 7.85 -28.10
CA PHE A 361 34.68 8.46 -28.53
C PHE A 361 34.93 9.52 -29.62
N LEU A 362 34.17 9.42 -30.70
CA LEU A 362 34.12 10.35 -31.81
C LEU A 362 32.72 10.97 -31.86
N ARG A 363 32.66 12.30 -32.00
CA ARG A 363 31.39 13.01 -32.11
C ARG A 363 30.73 12.70 -33.45
N ASP A 364 29.45 12.32 -33.42
CA ASP A 364 28.64 12.19 -34.63
C ASP A 364 28.11 13.58 -35.02
N GLU A 365 28.73 14.18 -36.04
CA GLU A 365 28.31 15.48 -36.54
C GLU A 365 27.08 15.41 -37.47
N GLU A 366 26.66 14.23 -37.94
CA GLU A 366 25.52 14.06 -38.85
C GLU A 366 24.22 13.69 -38.12
N TRP A 367 24.30 13.33 -36.83
CA TRP A 367 23.17 13.01 -35.98
C TRP A 367 22.05 14.06 -36.05
N ARG A 368 20.85 13.62 -36.47
CA ARG A 368 19.60 14.39 -36.63
C ARG A 368 19.67 15.68 -37.48
N LYS A 369 20.73 15.92 -38.28
CA LYS A 369 20.80 17.08 -39.20
C LYS A 369 19.84 17.05 -40.41
N GLY A 370 18.91 16.10 -40.46
CA GLY A 370 17.96 15.91 -41.57
C GLY A 370 16.48 15.98 -41.18
N GLU A 371 16.15 16.32 -39.93
CA GLU A 371 14.79 16.41 -39.41
C GLU A 371 14.39 17.87 -39.10
N ASP A 372 14.50 18.75 -40.10
CA ASP A 372 13.97 20.12 -40.08
C ASP A 372 12.62 20.22 -40.84
#